data_AF-A0A9D2ES88-F1
#
_entry.id   AF-A0A9D2ES88-F1
#
_cell.length_a   1.000
_cell.length_b   1.000
_cell.length_c   1.000
_cell.angle_alpha   90.00
_cell.angle_beta   90.00
_cell.angle_gamma   90.00
#
_symmetry.space_group_name_H-M   'P 1'
#
loop_
_entity.id
_entity.type
_entity.pdbx_description
1 polymer ?
#
loop_
_entity_poly.entity_id
_entity_poly.type
_entity_poly.pdbx_seq_one_letter_code
_entity_poly.pdbx_strand_id
1 'polypeptide(L)'
;MARPLKYKTVEELQAAIDAYFTACKGEPLLDANGEQILYKGVPVITGAHPPTVTGLAVALGFSGRQALLNYQAKKQFVDTITRAKARCEEYAEQRLYDRDGANGAQFSLRCNFGWNDKAPPAEEGEVKILDDL
;
A
#
# COMPACT_ATOMS: atom_id res chain seq x y z
N MET A 1 -7.08 4.54 30.13
CA MET A 1 -5.91 5.30 29.62
C MET A 1 -5.72 4.96 28.15
N ALA A 2 -5.48 5.96 27.29
CA ALA A 2 -5.22 5.70 25.88
C ALA A 2 -3.85 5.01 25.70
N ARG A 3 -3.78 4.00 24.83
CA ARG A 3 -2.51 3.34 24.50
C ARG A 3 -1.55 4.37 23.87
N PRO A 4 -0.27 4.43 24.29
CA PRO A 4 0.69 5.34 23.68
C PRO A 4 0.82 5.09 22.18
N LEU A 5 1.09 6.16 21.43
CA LEU A 5 1.34 6.08 20.00
C LEU A 5 2.57 5.23 19.72
N LYS A 6 2.51 4.47 18.62
CA LYS A 6 3.64 3.63 18.20
C LYS A 6 4.81 4.47 17.67
N TYR A 7 4.50 5.50 16.88
CA TYR A 7 5.45 6.48 16.38
C TYR A 7 5.11 7.83 16.98
N LYS A 8 6.12 8.55 17.47
CA LYS A 8 5.91 9.86 18.12
C LYS A 8 6.06 11.00 17.12
N THR A 9 6.90 10.83 16.12
CA THR A 9 7.19 11.85 15.11
C THR A 9 6.92 11.36 13.69
N VAL A 10 6.80 12.30 12.76
CA VAL A 10 6.58 11.97 11.34
C VAL A 10 7.84 11.35 10.75
N GLU A 11 9.00 11.80 11.20
CA GLU A 11 10.32 11.36 10.76
C GLU A 11 10.57 9.90 11.13
N GLU A 12 10.23 9.51 12.37
CA GLU A 12 10.31 8.11 12.81
C GLU A 12 9.44 7.19 11.95
N LEU A 13 8.21 7.62 11.65
CA LEU A 13 7.29 6.87 10.82
C LEU A 13 7.80 6.79 9.37
N GLN A 14 8.27 7.89 8.81
CA GLN A 14 8.80 7.97 7.45
C GLN A 14 10.02 7.05 7.29
N ALA A 15 10.95 7.05 8.24
CA ALA A 15 12.10 6.15 8.22
C ALA A 15 11.69 4.67 8.22
N ALA A 16 10.68 4.29 9.01
CA ALA A 16 10.17 2.92 9.03
C ALA A 16 9.45 2.54 7.73
N ILE A 17 8.72 3.48 7.11
CA ILE A 17 8.11 3.31 5.79
C ILE A 17 9.18 3.09 4.72
N ASP A 18 10.23 3.91 4.70
CA ASP A 18 11.30 3.81 3.71
C ASP A 18 12.14 2.54 3.86
N ALA A 19 12.35 2.09 5.11
CA ALA A 19 12.95 0.79 5.38
C ALA A 19 12.12 -0.35 4.77
N TYR A 20 10.79 -0.33 4.93
CA TYR A 20 9.91 -1.34 4.32
C TYR A 20 10.03 -1.35 2.79
N PHE A 21 9.94 -0.19 2.14
CA PHE A 21 10.03 -0.15 0.68
C PHE A 21 11.42 -0.50 0.15
N THR A 22 12.48 -0.21 0.91
CA THR A 22 13.83 -0.67 0.59
C THR A 22 13.91 -2.18 0.67
N ALA A 23 13.36 -2.79 1.73
CA ALA A 23 13.31 -4.24 1.87
C ALA A 23 12.51 -4.92 0.74
N CYS A 24 11.41 -4.32 0.26
CA CYS A 24 10.64 -4.86 -0.87
C CYS A 24 11.45 -5.00 -2.16
N LYS A 25 12.52 -4.20 -2.35
CA LYS A 25 13.40 -4.30 -3.52
C LYS A 25 14.27 -5.56 -3.49
N GLY A 26 14.39 -6.21 -2.34
CA GLY A 26 15.29 -7.33 -2.12
C GLY A 26 16.76 -6.91 -2.13
N GLU A 27 17.64 -7.90 -1.99
CA GLU A 27 19.08 -7.72 -1.94
C GLU A 27 19.78 -8.66 -2.93
N PRO A 28 20.93 -8.23 -3.51
CA PRO A 28 21.75 -9.11 -4.33
C PRO A 28 22.17 -10.36 -3.55
N LEU A 29 22.02 -11.52 -4.18
CA LEU A 29 22.51 -12.77 -3.65
C LEU A 29 24.04 -12.76 -3.67
N LEU A 30 24.64 -13.05 -2.53
CA LEU A 30 26.08 -13.11 -2.38
C LEU A 30 26.56 -14.57 -2.36
N ASP A 31 27.75 -14.82 -2.90
CA ASP A 31 28.44 -16.10 -2.82
C ASP A 31 29.20 -16.26 -1.48
N ALA A 32 29.96 -17.35 -1.33
CA ALA A 32 30.76 -17.62 -0.14
C ALA A 32 31.88 -16.59 0.12
N ASN A 33 32.26 -15.80 -0.89
CA ASN A 33 33.30 -14.78 -0.81
C ASN A 33 32.71 -13.37 -0.58
N GLY A 34 31.38 -13.23 -0.57
CA GLY A 34 30.70 -11.95 -0.45
C GLY A 34 30.54 -11.21 -1.79
N GLU A 35 30.82 -11.85 -2.92
CA GLU A 35 30.63 -11.27 -4.25
C GLU A 35 29.20 -11.53 -4.75
N GLN A 36 28.66 -10.59 -5.53
CA GLN A 36 27.30 -10.72 -6.07
C GLN A 36 27.23 -11.82 -7.12
N ILE A 37 26.30 -12.75 -6.94
CA ILE A 37 26.01 -13.77 -7.95
C ILE A 37 25.28 -13.11 -9.12
N LEU A 38 25.85 -13.26 -10.31
CA LEU A 38 25.28 -12.74 -11.56
C LEU A 38 24.66 -13.87 -12.38
N TYR A 39 23.49 -13.63 -12.95
CA TYR A 39 22.90 -14.47 -13.98
C TYR A 39 22.77 -13.65 -15.26
N LYS A 40 23.41 -14.13 -16.34
CA LYS A 40 23.47 -13.42 -17.64
C LYS A 40 23.95 -11.96 -17.51
N GLY A 41 24.90 -11.70 -16.59
CA GLY A 41 25.46 -10.36 -16.36
C GLY A 41 24.62 -9.43 -15.48
N VAL A 42 23.50 -9.90 -14.92
CA VAL A 42 22.64 -9.12 -14.01
C VAL A 42 22.68 -9.75 -12.61
N PRO A 43 22.76 -8.95 -11.52
CA PRO A 43 22.70 -9.47 -10.16
C PRO A 43 21.42 -10.25 -9.90
N VAL A 44 21.55 -11.45 -9.33
CA VAL A 44 20.43 -12.24 -8.86
C VAL A 44 19.91 -11.61 -7.56
N ILE A 45 18.68 -11.09 -7.57
CA ILE A 45 18.08 -10.48 -6.39
C ILE A 45 17.25 -11.51 -5.62
N THR A 46 17.39 -11.53 -4.30
CA THR A 46 16.60 -12.37 -3.40
C THR A 46 15.72 -11.53 -2.48
N GLY A 47 14.57 -12.08 -2.09
CA GLY A 47 13.64 -11.40 -1.18
C GLY A 47 12.86 -10.24 -1.80
N ALA A 48 13.06 -9.92 -3.09
CA ALA A 48 12.25 -8.92 -3.77
C ALA A 48 10.79 -9.36 -3.84
N HIS A 49 9.87 -8.48 -3.46
CA HIS A 49 8.45 -8.77 -3.48
C HIS A 49 7.60 -7.50 -3.67
N PRO A 50 6.35 -7.64 -4.13
CA PRO A 50 5.41 -6.53 -4.23
C PRO A 50 5.24 -5.77 -2.90
N PRO A 51 5.30 -4.42 -2.89
CA PRO A 51 4.80 -3.66 -1.76
C PRO A 51 3.27 -3.76 -1.70
N THR A 52 2.74 -4.11 -0.53
CA THR A 52 1.29 -4.16 -0.27
C THR A 52 0.92 -3.35 0.97
N VAL A 53 -0.34 -2.90 1.06
CA VAL A 53 -0.84 -2.15 2.23
C VAL A 53 -0.75 -2.99 3.51
N THR A 54 -1.06 -4.29 3.42
CA THR A 54 -0.95 -5.19 4.58
C THR A 54 0.51 -5.45 4.94
N GLY A 55 1.40 -5.65 3.97
CA GLY A 55 2.84 -5.78 4.22
C GLY A 55 3.41 -4.55 4.90
N LEU A 56 3.01 -3.35 4.44
CA LEU A 56 3.38 -2.08 5.06
C LEU A 56 2.91 -2.02 6.51
N ALA A 57 1.65 -2.38 6.78
CA ALA A 57 1.11 -2.40 8.13
C ALA A 57 1.89 -3.35 9.06
N VAL A 58 2.22 -4.55 8.59
CA VAL A 58 2.98 -5.55 9.34
C VAL A 58 4.42 -5.08 9.59
N ALA A 59 5.08 -4.48 8.59
CA ALA A 59 6.45 -3.97 8.74
C ALA A 59 6.53 -2.80 9.73
N LEU A 60 5.51 -1.94 9.76
CA LEU A 60 5.36 -0.91 10.79
C LEU A 60 4.89 -1.48 12.15
N GLY A 61 4.73 -2.81 12.23
CA GLY A 61 4.34 -3.58 13.41
C GLY A 61 2.94 -3.26 13.93
N PHE A 62 2.01 -2.94 13.03
CA PHE A 62 0.58 -2.97 13.33
C PHE A 62 0.04 -4.40 13.20
N SER A 63 -1.08 -4.68 13.85
CA SER A 63 -1.72 -6.01 13.81
C SER A 63 -2.37 -6.34 12.45
N GLY A 64 -2.41 -5.37 11.53
CA GLY A 64 -2.96 -5.55 10.19
C GLY A 64 -3.39 -4.22 9.57
N ARG A 65 -3.95 -4.29 8.36
CA ARG A 65 -4.38 -3.13 7.57
C ARG A 65 -5.28 -2.15 8.33
N GLN A 66 -6.30 -2.65 9.04
CA GLN A 66 -7.25 -1.78 9.74
C GLN A 66 -6.57 -0.93 10.81
N ALA A 67 -5.57 -1.48 11.50
CA ALA A 67 -4.81 -0.74 12.51
C ALA A 67 -3.98 0.40 11.87
N LEU A 68 -3.40 0.18 10.68
CA LEU A 68 -2.73 1.24 9.91
C LEU A 68 -3.73 2.35 9.50
N LEU A 69 -4.91 1.98 9.00
CA LEU A 69 -5.94 2.95 8.59
C LEU A 69 -6.46 3.78 9.78
N ASN A 70 -6.66 3.14 10.94
CA ASN A 70 -7.03 3.85 12.18
C ASN A 70 -5.92 4.81 12.61
N TYR A 71 -4.66 4.46 12.38
CA TYR A 71 -3.51 5.32 12.69
C TYR A 71 -3.41 6.52 11.74
N GLN A 72 -3.72 6.32 10.45
CA GLN A 72 -3.79 7.37 9.42
C GLN A 72 -4.77 8.50 9.78
N ALA A 73 -5.84 8.20 10.52
CA ALA A 73 -6.82 9.22 10.94
C ALA A 73 -6.24 10.31 11.87
N LYS A 74 -5.00 10.12 12.37
CA LYS A 74 -4.30 11.14 13.15
C LYS A 74 -3.74 12.22 12.22
N LYS A 75 -4.12 13.47 12.44
CA LYS A 75 -3.71 14.64 11.63
C LYS A 75 -2.19 14.71 11.38
N GLN A 76 -1.38 14.34 12.37
CA GLN A 76 0.09 14.33 12.26
C GLN A 76 0.61 13.33 11.21
N PHE A 77 -0.08 12.20 10.98
CA PHE A 77 0.43 11.10 10.15
C PHE A 77 -0.35 10.88 8.86
N VAL A 78 -1.45 11.62 8.65
CA VAL A 78 -2.36 11.42 7.53
C VAL A 78 -1.63 11.50 6.18
N ASP A 79 -0.82 12.53 5.97
CA ASP A 79 -0.12 12.75 4.70
C ASP A 79 0.92 11.67 4.46
N THR A 80 1.71 11.34 5.48
CA THR A 80 2.79 10.34 5.39
C THR A 80 2.26 8.95 5.08
N ILE A 81 1.18 8.52 5.74
CA ILE A 81 0.57 7.21 5.46
C ILE A 81 -0.18 7.21 4.13
N THR A 82 -0.82 8.33 3.75
CA THR A 82 -1.48 8.46 2.44
C THR A 82 -0.47 8.30 1.30
N ARG A 83 0.69 8.98 1.38
CA ARG A 83 1.78 8.81 0.41
C ARG A 83 2.32 7.38 0.37
N ALA A 84 2.50 6.75 1.53
CA ALA A 84 2.97 5.36 1.59
C ALA A 84 1.97 4.38 0.94
N LYS A 85 0.67 4.59 1.15
CA LYS A 85 -0.37 3.82 0.49
C LYS A 85 -0.38 4.06 -1.02
N ALA A 86 -0.23 5.31 -1.47
CA ALA A 86 -0.15 5.63 -2.90
C ALA A 86 1.01 4.91 -3.61
N ARG A 87 2.14 4.68 -2.95
CA ARG A 87 3.24 3.85 -3.50
C ARG A 87 2.85 2.37 -3.65
N CYS A 88 2.01 1.84 -2.76
CA CYS A 88 1.47 0.49 -2.91
C CYS A 88 0.41 0.43 -4.02
N GLU A 89 -0.34 1.51 -4.21
CA GLU A 89 -1.33 1.68 -5.27
C GLU A 89 -0.67 1.74 -6.64
N GLU A 90 0.34 2.60 -6.80
CA GLU A 90 1.10 2.77 -8.04
C GLU A 90 1.76 1.47 -8.49
N TYR A 91 2.36 0.70 -7.57
CA TYR A 91 2.85 -0.64 -7.90
C TYR A 91 1.74 -1.56 -8.40
N ALA A 92 0.59 -1.57 -7.72
CA ALA A 92 -0.54 -2.40 -8.14
C ALA A 92 -1.09 -1.97 -9.52
N GLU A 93 -1.17 -0.67 -9.77
CA GLU A 93 -1.56 -0.10 -11.06
C GLU A 93 -0.61 -0.53 -12.17
N GLN A 94 0.71 -0.42 -11.97
CA GLN A 94 1.71 -0.88 -12.96
C GLN A 94 1.55 -2.36 -13.31
N ARG A 95 1.27 -3.21 -12.30
CA ARG A 95 1.04 -4.64 -12.49
C ARG A 95 -0.22 -4.96 -13.32
N LEU A 96 -1.10 -4.00 -13.59
CA LEU A 96 -2.22 -4.18 -14.54
C LEU A 96 -1.73 -4.39 -15.97
N TYR A 97 -0.57 -3.82 -16.33
CA TYR A 97 0.02 -3.97 -17.66
C TYR A 97 0.81 -5.27 -17.82
N ASP A 98 1.03 -5.99 -16.73
CA ASP A 98 1.72 -7.28 -16.72
C ASP A 98 0.74 -8.43 -16.87
N ARG A 99 0.93 -9.26 -17.91
CA ARG A 99 0.03 -10.38 -18.24
C ARG A 99 -0.25 -11.29 -17.05
N ASP A 100 0.77 -11.57 -16.24
CA ASP A 100 0.68 -12.50 -15.11
C ASP A 100 0.32 -11.80 -13.78
N GLY A 101 0.26 -10.46 -13.76
CA GLY A 101 0.03 -9.64 -12.56
C GLY A 101 -1.38 -9.05 -12.43
N ALA A 102 -2.08 -8.90 -13.55
CA ALA A 102 -3.30 -8.10 -13.64
C ALA A 102 -4.42 -8.52 -12.65
N ASN A 103 -4.67 -9.82 -12.48
CA ASN A 103 -5.75 -10.29 -11.60
C ASN A 103 -5.52 -9.92 -10.13
N GLY A 104 -4.28 -10.11 -9.63
CA GLY A 104 -3.93 -9.74 -8.26
C GLY A 104 -3.93 -8.23 -8.04
N ALA A 105 -3.44 -7.49 -9.05
CA ALA A 105 -3.47 -6.03 -9.06
C ALA A 105 -4.90 -5.48 -8.96
N GLN A 106 -5.81 -5.94 -9.83
CA GLN A 106 -7.22 -5.54 -9.81
C GLN A 106 -7.89 -5.82 -8.47
N PHE A 107 -7.64 -6.99 -7.87
CA PHE A 107 -8.16 -7.29 -6.54
C PHE A 107 -7.66 -6.31 -5.49
N SER A 108 -6.35 -6.01 -5.50
CA SER A 108 -5.76 -5.04 -4.57
C SER A 108 -6.36 -3.64 -4.74
N LEU A 109 -6.49 -3.16 -5.98
CA LEU A 109 -7.04 -1.84 -6.30
C LEU A 109 -8.49 -1.68 -5.81
N ARG A 110 -9.34 -2.70 -6.03
CA ARG A 110 -10.72 -2.70 -5.51
C ARG A 110 -10.77 -2.72 -3.99
N CYS A 111 -10.06 -3.68 -3.36
CA CYS A 111 -10.19 -3.92 -1.92
C CYS A 111 -9.45 -2.91 -1.03
N ASN A 112 -8.33 -2.36 -1.52
CA ASN A 112 -7.47 -1.48 -0.74
C ASN A 112 -7.61 0.00 -1.09
N PHE A 113 -7.96 0.31 -2.34
CA PHE A 113 -7.93 1.66 -2.91
C PHE A 113 -9.29 2.14 -3.43
N GLY A 114 -10.31 1.29 -3.38
CA GLY A 114 -11.69 1.69 -3.68
C GLY A 114 -11.97 1.90 -5.17
N TRP A 115 -11.12 1.36 -6.05
CA TRP A 115 -11.37 1.37 -7.49
C TRP A 115 -12.64 0.56 -7.77
N ASN A 116 -13.59 1.16 -8.47
CA ASN A 116 -14.86 0.53 -8.83
C ASN A 116 -15.08 0.65 -10.33
N ASP A 117 -15.43 -0.47 -10.96
CA ASP A 117 -15.74 -0.52 -12.40
C ASP A 117 -17.19 -0.08 -12.68
N LYS A 118 -18.00 0.10 -11.64
CA LYS A 118 -19.41 0.47 -11.75
C LYS A 118 -19.58 1.96 -11.47
N ALA A 119 -20.39 2.61 -12.31
CA ALA A 119 -20.86 3.96 -12.01
C ALA A 119 -21.54 3.98 -10.63
N PRO A 120 -21.41 5.08 -9.86
CA PRO A 120 -22.20 5.25 -8.65
C PRO A 120 -23.69 5.06 -9.01
N PRO A 121 -24.50 4.49 -8.10
CA PRO A 121 -25.94 4.41 -8.31
C PRO A 121 -26.47 5.80 -8.70
N ALA A 122 -27.29 5.88 -9.74
CA ALA A 122 -27.97 7.13 -10.07
C ALA A 122 -28.74 7.58 -8.82
N GLU A 123 -28.61 8.85 -8.43
CA GLU A 123 -29.45 9.41 -7.37
C GLU A 123 -30.91 9.23 -7.80
N GLU A 124 -31.65 8.35 -7.13
CA GLU A 124 -33.10 8.31 -7.22
C GLU A 124 -33.60 9.63 -6.62
N GLY A 125 -33.79 10.63 -7.48
CA GLY A 125 -34.35 11.91 -7.08
C GLY A 125 -35.70 11.69 -6.39
N GLU A 126 -35.81 12.16 -5.15
CA GLU A 126 -37.09 12.29 -4.45
C GLU A 126 -38.09 13.00 -5.36
N VAL A 127 -39.07 12.26 -5.88
CA VAL A 127 -40.22 12.86 -6.56
C VAL A 127 -41.03 13.59 -5.50
N LYS A 128 -40.77 14.89 -5.35
CA LYS A 128 -41.63 15.79 -4.58
C LYS A 128 -42.90 15.99 -5.40
N ILE A 129 -43.93 15.21 -5.09
CA ILE A 129 -45.29 15.50 -5.53
C ILE A 129 -45.66 16.83 -4.87
N LEU A 130 -45.66 17.90 -5.67
CA LEU A 130 -46.31 19.14 -5.30
C LEU A 130 -47.81 18.88 -5.51
N ASP A 131 -48.56 18.79 -4.41
CA ASP A 131 -50.02 18.84 -4.47
C ASP A 131 -50.40 20.23 -4.99
N ASP A 132 -50.95 20.28 -6.19
CA ASP A 132 -51.47 21.50 -6.81
C ASP A 132 -52.66 22.04 -5.99
N LEU A 133 -52.63 23.36 -5.72
CA LEU A 133 -53.63 24.19 -5.03
C LEU A 133 -55.03 24.15 -5.66
#